data_AF-A0AA47P9Y9-F1
#
_entry.id   AF-A0AA47P9Y9-F1
#
_cell.length_a   1.000
_cell.length_b   1.000
_cell.length_c   1.000
_cell.angle_alpha   90.00
_cell.angle_beta   90.00
_cell.angle_gamma   90.00
#
_symmetry.space_group_name_H-M   'P 1'
#
loop_
_entity.id
_entity.type
_entity.pdbx_description
1 polymer ?
#
loop_
_entity_poly.entity_id
_entity_poly.type
_entity_poly.pdbx_seq_one_letter_code
_entity_poly.pdbx_strand_id
1 'polypeptide(L)'
;MAKVNNGLQPAVFEWSEEFQLPLETNAELDRFEAWLADPANDRQKHALVNTISAVGGVDLKRVTWNILSYLFSCPLSRTINWKGVNGKRAFHRMASRTLLSRK
;
A
#
# COMPACT_ATOMS: atom_id res chain seq x y z
N MET A 1 -21.25 14.57 -27.53
CA MET A 1 -20.03 14.63 -26.68
C MET A 1 -20.47 14.93 -25.25
N ALA A 2 -20.51 13.93 -24.37
CA ALA A 2 -20.86 14.11 -22.96
C ALA A 2 -19.58 14.06 -22.12
N LYS A 3 -19.27 15.17 -21.44
CA LYS A 3 -18.17 15.26 -20.46
C LYS A 3 -18.54 14.45 -19.23
N VAL A 4 -17.83 13.35 -19.00
CA VAL A 4 -17.91 12.59 -17.75
C VAL A 4 -17.08 13.34 -16.70
N ASN A 5 -17.76 14.14 -15.87
CA ASN A 5 -17.18 14.70 -14.66
C ASN A 5 -17.20 13.61 -13.57
N ASN A 6 -16.20 12.73 -13.57
CA ASN A 6 -15.97 11.80 -12.47
C ASN A 6 -15.15 12.49 -11.37
N GLY A 7 -15.77 13.44 -10.69
CA GLY A 7 -15.20 14.12 -9.52
C GLY A 7 -15.46 13.32 -8.24
N LEU A 8 -14.99 12.08 -8.16
CA LEU A 8 -14.68 11.47 -6.88
C LEU A 8 -13.35 12.06 -6.46
N GLN A 9 -13.38 13.26 -5.86
CA GLN A 9 -12.22 13.72 -5.10
C GLN A 9 -12.03 12.70 -3.97
N PRO A 10 -10.90 11.96 -3.93
CA PRO A 10 -10.62 11.16 -2.75
C PRO A 10 -10.56 12.14 -1.59
N ALA A 11 -11.29 11.81 -0.51
CA ALA A 11 -11.26 12.55 0.74
C ALA A 11 -9.81 12.98 1.02
N VAL A 12 -9.60 14.28 1.23
CA VAL A 12 -8.28 14.86 1.50
C VAL A 12 -7.66 14.03 2.60
N PHE A 13 -6.73 13.18 2.19
CA PHE A 13 -6.11 12.21 3.05
C PHE A 13 -4.98 12.97 3.72
N GLU A 14 -5.21 13.43 4.95
CA GLU A 14 -4.13 13.78 5.87
C GLU A 14 -3.38 12.49 6.22
N TRP A 15 -2.61 12.03 5.25
CA TRP A 15 -1.53 11.12 5.53
C TRP A 15 -0.47 11.94 6.25
N SER A 16 0.01 11.40 7.38
CA SER A 16 1.20 11.90 8.03
C SER A 16 2.29 12.11 6.98
N GLU A 17 2.88 13.32 6.92
CA GLU A 17 3.95 13.74 5.98
C GLU A 17 5.21 12.83 6.00
N GLU A 18 5.18 11.76 6.79
CA GLU A 18 6.31 10.96 7.23
C GLU A 18 6.84 10.00 6.16
N PHE A 19 6.11 9.70 5.06
CA PHE A 19 6.39 8.49 4.27
C PHE A 19 6.37 8.54 2.73
N GLN A 20 6.44 9.64 1.98
CA GLN A 20 6.29 9.69 0.49
C GLN A 20 6.16 8.35 -0.32
N LEU A 21 4.93 8.04 -0.79
CA LEU A 21 4.66 6.88 -1.66
C LEU A 21 4.83 7.23 -3.15
N PRO A 22 5.28 6.30 -4.01
CA PRO A 22 5.67 4.92 -3.69
C PRO A 22 7.07 4.83 -3.06
N LEU A 23 7.28 3.81 -2.21
CA LEU A 23 8.58 3.61 -1.55
C LEU A 23 9.66 3.21 -2.58
N GLU A 24 10.83 3.84 -2.49
CA GLU A 24 11.90 3.70 -3.49
C GLU A 24 13.06 2.82 -2.98
N THR A 25 13.33 2.87 -1.67
CA THR A 25 14.49 2.22 -1.08
C THR A 25 14.12 1.14 -0.06
N ASN A 26 15.04 0.19 0.16
CA ASN A 26 14.87 -0.83 1.20
C ASN A 26 14.85 -0.21 2.61
N ALA A 27 15.57 0.89 2.84
CA ALA A 27 15.58 1.57 4.14
C ALA A 27 14.23 2.22 4.47
N GLU A 28 13.58 2.84 3.47
CA GLU A 28 12.20 3.34 3.60
C GLU A 28 11.22 2.20 3.82
N LEU A 29 11.38 1.09 3.09
CA LEU A 29 10.59 -0.11 3.29
C LEU A 29 10.72 -0.64 4.73
N ASP A 30 11.92 -0.71 5.28
CA ASP A 30 12.14 -1.19 6.65
C ASP A 30 11.47 -0.29 7.69
N ARG A 31 11.53 1.04 7.52
CA ARG A 31 10.85 2.01 8.39
C ARG A 31 9.33 1.89 8.27
N PHE A 32 8.83 1.73 7.04
CA PHE A 32 7.41 1.55 6.78
C PHE A 32 6.88 0.25 7.38
N GLU A 33 7.64 -0.84 7.30
CA GLU A 33 7.30 -2.12 7.91
C GLU A 33 7.30 -2.04 9.45
N ALA A 34 8.25 -1.32 10.04
CA ALA A 34 8.27 -1.08 11.48
C ALA A 34 7.06 -0.25 11.94
N TRP A 35 6.71 0.81 11.20
CA TRP A 35 5.52 1.62 11.45
C TRP A 35 4.23 0.81 11.30
N LEU A 36 4.15 -0.08 10.30
CA LEU A 36 3.03 -0.99 10.11
C LEU A 36 2.94 -2.08 11.19
N ALA A 37 4.05 -2.47 11.78
CA ALA A 37 4.07 -3.48 12.84
C ALA A 37 3.62 -2.92 14.20
N ASP A 38 3.75 -1.61 14.43
CA ASP A 38 3.38 -0.96 15.68
C ASP A 38 1.84 -0.85 15.83
N PRO A 39 1.22 -1.46 16.86
CA PRO A 39 -0.21 -1.36 17.12
C PRO A 39 -0.72 0.07 17.37
N ALA A 40 0.14 0.98 17.81
CA ALA A 40 -0.22 2.39 18.03
C ALA A 40 -0.71 3.08 16.74
N ASN A 41 -0.29 2.56 15.57
CA ASN A 41 -0.61 3.13 14.27
C ASN A 41 -1.86 2.54 13.62
N ASP A 42 -2.61 1.65 14.29
CA ASP A 42 -3.73 0.92 13.69
C ASP A 42 -4.81 1.84 13.10
N ARG A 43 -5.10 2.98 13.75
CA ARG A 43 -6.07 3.96 13.23
C ARG A 43 -5.61 4.54 11.88
N GLN A 44 -4.33 4.89 11.78
CA GLN A 44 -3.72 5.43 10.55
C GLN A 44 -3.60 4.36 9.47
N LYS A 45 -3.32 3.10 9.84
CA LYS A 45 -3.35 1.96 8.91
C LYS A 45 -4.73 1.77 8.28
N HIS A 46 -5.78 1.84 9.10
CA HIS A 46 -7.15 1.73 8.60
C HIS A 46 -7.51 2.90 7.66
N ALA A 47 -7.08 4.11 7.98
CA ALA A 47 -7.25 5.26 7.09
C ALA A 47 -6.51 5.07 5.76
N LEU A 48 -5.27 4.57 5.79
CA LEU A 48 -4.49 4.24 4.60
C LEU A 48 -5.17 3.18 3.73
N VAL A 49 -5.65 2.09 4.33
CA VAL A 49 -6.40 1.05 3.61
C VAL A 49 -7.65 1.63 2.96
N ASN A 50 -8.41 2.47 3.66
CA ASN A 50 -9.62 3.09 3.11
C ASN A 50 -9.32 4.01 1.93
N THR A 51 -8.29 4.84 2.04
CA THR A 51 -7.89 5.75 0.95
C THR A 51 -7.44 4.99 -0.29
N ILE A 52 -6.57 3.99 -0.12
CA ILE A 52 -6.09 3.22 -1.27
C ILE A 52 -7.20 2.32 -1.83
N SER A 53 -8.09 1.81 -0.97
CA SER A 53 -9.28 1.05 -1.41
C SER A 53 -10.28 1.92 -2.15
N ALA A 54 -10.41 3.21 -1.82
CA ALA A 54 -11.27 4.14 -2.55
C ALA A 54 -10.80 4.36 -4.00
N VAL A 55 -9.50 4.15 -4.27
CA VAL A 55 -8.93 4.17 -5.63
C VAL A 55 -9.20 2.85 -6.38
N GLY A 56 -9.56 1.78 -5.67
CA GLY A 56 -9.81 0.44 -6.23
C GLY A 56 -11.29 0.11 -6.41
N GLY A 57 -11.72 -0.14 -7.64
CA GLY A 57 -13.06 -0.68 -7.94
C GLY A 57 -13.29 -2.10 -7.39
N VAL A 58 -14.46 -2.68 -7.68
CA VAL A 58 -14.99 -3.94 -7.10
C VAL A 58 -14.09 -5.19 -7.26
N ASP A 59 -13.09 -5.17 -8.14
CA ASP A 59 -12.21 -6.32 -8.40
C ASP A 59 -11.04 -6.41 -7.41
N LEU A 60 -11.02 -7.45 -6.58
CA LEU A 60 -9.97 -7.76 -5.60
C LEU A 60 -8.57 -7.82 -6.20
N LYS A 61 -8.41 -8.36 -7.42
CA LYS A 61 -7.10 -8.41 -8.09
C LYS A 61 -6.62 -7.02 -8.45
N ARG A 62 -7.53 -6.19 -8.96
CA ARG A 62 -7.25 -4.80 -9.33
C ARG A 62 -6.98 -3.93 -8.11
N VAL A 63 -7.72 -4.13 -7.02
CA VAL A 63 -7.50 -3.47 -5.72
C VAL A 63 -6.13 -3.86 -5.17
N THR A 64 -5.81 -5.15 -5.15
CA THR A 64 -4.51 -5.64 -4.68
C THR A 64 -3.37 -5.07 -5.52
N TRP A 65 -3.50 -5.08 -6.84
CA TRP A 65 -2.51 -4.49 -7.75
C TRP A 65 -2.34 -2.98 -7.52
N ASN A 66 -3.44 -2.24 -7.37
CA ASN A 66 -3.41 -0.80 -7.11
C ASN A 66 -2.73 -0.50 -5.77
N ILE A 67 -3.05 -1.25 -4.71
CA ILE A 67 -2.41 -1.12 -3.40
C ILE A 67 -0.91 -1.39 -3.52
N LEU A 68 -0.52 -2.53 -4.10
CA LEU A 68 0.89 -2.90 -4.20
C LEU A 68 1.69 -1.95 -5.10
N SER A 69 1.11 -1.48 -6.20
CA SER A 69 1.76 -0.53 -7.11
C SER A 69 1.87 0.88 -6.51
N TYR A 70 0.99 1.22 -5.57
CA TYR A 70 1.07 2.46 -4.81
C TYR A 70 2.09 2.37 -3.67
N LEU A 71 2.25 1.19 -3.07
CA LEU A 71 3.21 0.96 -1.98
C LEU A 71 4.65 0.81 -2.46
N PHE A 72 4.88 0.08 -3.55
CA PHE A 72 6.21 -0.31 -3.99
C PHE A 72 6.53 0.21 -5.39
N SER A 73 7.67 0.88 -5.51
CA SER A 73 8.23 1.24 -6.82
C SER A 73 8.59 0.00 -7.64
N CYS A 74 8.67 0.15 -8.97
CA CYS A 74 9.06 -0.92 -9.90
C CYS A 74 10.42 -1.59 -9.57
N PRO A 75 11.46 -0.85 -9.15
CA PRO A 75 12.71 -1.48 -8.71
C PRO A 75 12.54 -2.31 -7.43
N LEU A 76 11.78 -1.79 -6.45
CA LEU A 76 11.57 -2.44 -5.16
C LEU A 76 10.70 -3.70 -5.29
N SER A 77 9.68 -3.68 -6.13
CA SER A 77 8.80 -4.83 -6.37
C SER A 77 9.55 -6.05 -6.92
N ARG A 78 10.66 -5.85 -7.66
CA ARG A 78 11.51 -6.95 -8.15
C ARG A 78 12.27 -7.67 -7.04
N THR A 79 12.46 -7.03 -5.89
CA THR A 79 13.16 -7.57 -4.72
C THR A 79 12.23 -8.32 -3.76
N ILE A 80 10.92 -8.32 -4.03
CA ILE A 80 9.89 -8.90 -3.18
C ILE A 80 9.19 -10.03 -3.94
N ASN A 81 8.90 -11.14 -3.28
CA ASN A 81 7.95 -12.13 -3.79
C ASN A 81 7.18 -12.78 -2.64
N TRP A 82 6.11 -13.53 -2.95
CA TRP A 82 5.26 -14.11 -1.92
C TRP A 82 6.03 -14.99 -0.93
N LYS A 83 6.93 -15.85 -1.40
CA LYS A 83 7.61 -16.88 -0.60
C LYS A 83 8.95 -16.47 0.02
N GLY A 84 9.60 -15.42 -0.48
CA GLY A 84 10.98 -15.02 -0.17
C GLY A 84 12.07 -15.84 -0.88
N VAL A 85 11.81 -16.36 -2.08
CA VAL A 85 12.76 -17.24 -2.80
C VAL A 85 13.82 -16.42 -3.54
N ASN A 86 15.04 -16.96 -3.67
CA ASN A 86 16.20 -16.33 -4.36
C ASN A 86 16.71 -15.04 -3.69
N GLY A 87 16.78 -15.02 -2.36
CA GLY A 87 17.26 -13.84 -1.61
C GLY A 87 16.30 -12.65 -1.62
N LYS A 88 15.07 -12.85 -2.13
CA LYS A 88 14.01 -11.83 -2.14
C LYS A 88 13.28 -11.79 -0.81
N ARG A 89 12.70 -10.64 -0.49
CA ARG A 89 11.93 -10.46 0.74
C ARG A 89 10.60 -11.21 0.64
N ALA A 90 10.25 -11.93 1.71
CA ALA A 90 9.06 -12.76 1.78
C ALA A 90 7.82 -11.93 2.14
N PHE A 91 6.99 -11.59 1.14
CA PHE A 91 5.82 -10.74 1.36
C PHE A 91 4.81 -11.34 2.35
N HIS A 92 4.68 -12.68 2.43
CA HIS A 92 3.77 -13.30 3.41
C HIS A 92 4.14 -13.02 4.88
N ARG A 93 5.39 -12.60 5.14
CA ARG A 93 5.93 -12.22 6.46
C ARG A 93 6.00 -10.72 6.69
N MET A 94 5.68 -9.91 5.67
CA MET A 94 5.68 -8.46 5.75
C MET A 94 4.37 -7.97 6.39
N ALA A 95 4.47 -6.95 7.25
CA ALA A 95 3.34 -6.24 7.82
C ALA A 95 2.49 -5.56 6.75
N SER A 96 3.08 -5.18 5.60
CA SER A 96 2.35 -4.69 4.41
C SER A 96 1.23 -5.62 3.94
N ARG A 97 1.30 -6.92 4.24
CA ARG A 97 0.22 -7.88 3.93
C ARG A 97 -1.09 -7.55 4.65
N THR A 98 -1.03 -6.92 5.83
CA THR A 98 -2.23 -6.56 6.60
C THR A 98 -3.11 -5.56 5.83
N LEU A 99 -2.50 -4.73 4.97
CA LEU A 99 -3.20 -3.77 4.12
C LEU A 99 -4.05 -4.44 3.02
N LEU A 100 -3.75 -5.69 2.67
CA LEU A 100 -4.52 -6.47 1.69
C LEU A 100 -5.63 -7.31 2.35
N SER A 101 -5.56 -7.48 3.66
CA SER A 101 -6.46 -8.36 4.41
C SER A 101 -7.69 -7.58 4.83
N ARG A 102 -8.82 -7.75 4.13
CA ARG A 102 -10.10 -7.29 4.68
C ARG A 102 -10.38 -8.08 5.96
N LYS A 103 -10.43 -7.40 7.10
CA LYS A 103 -11.16 -7.89 8.28
C LYS A 103 -12.65 -7.75 8.04
#